data_AF-A0A3M0Z4Q3-F1
#
_entry.id   AF-A0A3M0Z4Q3-F1
#
_cell.length_a   1.000
_cell.length_b   1.000
_cell.length_c   1.000
_cell.angle_alpha   90.00
_cell.angle_beta   90.00
_cell.angle_gamma   90.00
#
_symmetry.space_group_name_H-M   'P 1'
#
loop_
_entity.id
_entity.type
_entity.pdbx_description
1 polymer ?
#
loop_
_entity_poly.entity_id
_entity_poly.type
_entity_poly.pdbx_seq_one_letter_code
_entity_poly.pdbx_strand_id
1 'polypeptide(L)' 'QNGHVDVVKILLEHGADVNAKCKKGKTALMFASEKGYQEIVELLKDAGATK' A
#
# COMPACT_ATOMS: atom_id res chain seq x y z
N GLN A 1 0.60 3.49 -16.53
CA GLN A 1 -0.43 2.85 -15.67
C GLN A 1 -0.31 3.51 -14.30
N ASN A 2 -0.97 4.66 -14.10
CA ASN A 2 -0.80 5.47 -12.87
C ASN A 2 -2.00 5.38 -11.93
N GLY A 3 -3.12 4.82 -12.37
CA GLY A 3 -4.35 4.77 -11.56
C GLY A 3 -4.24 3.95 -10.26
N HIS A 4 -3.24 3.08 -10.12
CA HIS A 4 -3.04 2.32 -8.88
C HIS A 4 -2.51 3.21 -7.74
N VAL A 5 -1.75 4.25 -8.04
CA VAL A 5 -1.18 5.18 -7.05
C VAL A 5 -2.27 6.08 -6.48
N ASP A 6 -3.10 6.67 -7.36
CA ASP A 6 -4.20 7.54 -6.96
C ASP A 6 -5.23 6.80 -6.10
N VAL A 7 -5.53 5.54 -6.46
CA VAL A 7 -6.42 4.69 -5.65
C VAL A 7 -5.85 4.44 -4.26
N VAL A 8 -4.55 4.17 -4.13
CA VAL A 8 -3.91 3.98 -2.81
C VAL A 8 -4.00 5.25 -1.97
N LYS A 9 -3.76 6.44 -2.56
CA LYS A 9 -3.91 7.73 -1.85
C LYS A 9 -5.34 7.93 -1.35
N ILE A 10 -6.34 7.78 -2.21
CA ILE A 10 -7.75 7.94 -1.84
C ILE A 10 -8.13 7.00 -0.69
N LEU A 11 -7.68 5.74 -0.73
CA LEU A 11 -7.95 4.78 0.33
C LEU A 11 -7.33 5.21 1.67
N LEU A 12 -6.08 5.68 1.66
CA LEU A 12 -5.40 6.16 2.87
C LEU A 12 -6.08 7.42 3.45
N GLU A 13 -6.49 8.36 2.58
CA GLU A 13 -7.24 9.56 2.99
C GLU A 13 -8.58 9.22 3.66
N HIS A 14 -9.22 8.11 3.26
CA HIS A 14 -10.46 7.63 3.86
C HIS A 14 -10.24 6.74 5.10
N GLY A 15 -9.02 6.69 5.64
CA GLY A 15 -8.72 5.96 6.87
C GLY A 15 -8.59 4.44 6.67
N ALA A 16 -8.23 3.98 5.46
CA ALA A 16 -7.89 2.58 5.26
C ALA A 16 -6.72 2.17 6.16
N ASP A 17 -6.81 0.99 6.76
CA ASP A 17 -5.72 0.43 7.55
C ASP A 17 -4.56 0.02 6.64
N VAL A 18 -3.48 0.80 6.71
CA VAL A 18 -2.25 0.61 5.94
C VAL A 18 -1.58 -0.75 6.22
N ASN A 19 -1.84 -1.34 7.39
CA ASN A 19 -1.29 -2.62 7.84
C ASN A 19 -2.26 -3.78 7.67
N ALA A 20 -3.41 -3.56 7.02
CA ALA A 20 -4.41 -4.59 6.78
C ALA A 20 -3.77 -5.80 6.06
N LYS A 21 -4.03 -6.98 6.62
CA LYS A 21 -3.56 -8.25 6.06
C LYS A 21 -4.65 -8.91 5.24
N CYS A 22 -4.31 -9.38 4.05
CA CYS A 22 -5.22 -10.24 3.30
C CYS A 22 -5.31 -11.64 3.95
N LYS A 23 -6.20 -12.51 3.44
CA LYS A 23 -6.37 -13.90 3.92
C LYS A 23 -5.08 -14.73 3.92
N LYS A 24 -4.05 -14.32 3.16
CA LYS A 24 -2.73 -14.97 3.11
C LYS A 24 -1.71 -14.35 4.07
N GLY A 25 -2.13 -13.42 4.94
CA GLY A 25 -1.27 -12.72 5.88
C GLY A 25 -0.40 -11.60 5.28
N LYS A 26 -0.56 -11.29 3.99
CA LYS A 26 0.24 -10.25 3.31
C LYS A 26 -0.39 -8.86 3.41
N THR A 27 0.44 -7.84 3.62
CA THR A 27 0.06 -6.42 3.60
C THR A 27 0.22 -5.80 2.22
N ALA A 28 -0.35 -4.61 2.00
CA ALA A 28 -0.18 -3.86 0.76
C ALA A 28 1.30 -3.59 0.44
N LEU A 29 2.11 -3.32 1.47
CA LEU A 29 3.54 -3.06 1.33
C LEU A 29 4.31 -4.29 0.81
N MET A 30 3.95 -5.50 1.26
CA MET A 30 4.55 -6.74 0.75
C MET A 30 4.27 -6.93 -0.74
N PHE A 31 3.02 -6.73 -1.16
CA PHE A 31 2.66 -6.84 -2.59
C PHE A 31 3.36 -5.80 -3.45
N ALA A 32 3.39 -4.54 -3.00
CA ALA A 32 4.06 -3.45 -3.72
C ALA A 32 5.57 -3.72 -3.86
N SER A 33 6.20 -4.25 -2.81
CA SER A 33 7.62 -4.64 -2.82
C SER A 33 7.88 -5.83 -3.76
N GLU A 34 7.05 -6.87 -3.71
CA GLU A 34 7.16 -8.07 -4.57
C GLU A 34 6.97 -7.73 -6.06
N LYS A 35 6.17 -6.70 -6.37
CA LYS A 35 5.89 -6.26 -7.74
C LYS A 35 6.82 -5.16 -8.24
N GLY A 36 7.66 -4.60 -7.37
CA GLY A 36 8.55 -3.48 -7.72
C GLY A 36 7.84 -2.14 -7.91
N TYR A 37 6.66 -1.95 -7.30
CA TYR A 37 5.91 -0.68 -7.35
C TYR A 37 6.50 0.34 -6.37
N GLN A 38 7.65 0.92 -6.72
CA GLN A 38 8.41 1.84 -5.86
C GLN A 38 7.56 3.01 -5.34
N GLU A 39 6.77 3.64 -6.19
CA GLU A 39 5.93 4.77 -5.80
C GLU A 39 4.85 4.39 -4.77
N ILE A 40 4.27 3.20 -4.89
CA ILE A 40 3.31 2.67 -3.90
C ILE A 40 4.03 2.29 -2.60
N VAL A 41 5.25 1.77 -2.67
CA VAL A 41 6.07 1.45 -1.49
C VAL A 41 6.38 2.72 -0.69
N GLU A 42 6.76 3.81 -1.36
CA GLU A 42 7.01 5.09 -0.70
C GLU A 42 5.75 5.65 -0.06
N LEU A 43 4.63 5.70 -0.79
CA LEU A 43 3.34 6.13 -0.25
C LEU A 43 2.91 5.37 1.00
N LEU A 44 3.03 4.04 0.96
CA LEU A 44 2.66 3.20 2.09
C LEU A 44 3.60 3.43 3.28
N LYS A 45 4.91 3.59 3.05
CA LYS A 45 5.87 3.91 4.12
C LYS A 45 5.58 5.25 4.78
N ASP A 46 5.27 6.28 3.99
CA ASP A 46 4.91 7.61 4.48
C ASP A 46 3.61 7.55 5.31
N ALA A 47 2.69 6.67 4.95
CA ALA A 47 1.49 6.37 5.72
C ALA A 47 1.72 5.47 6.95
N GLY A 48 2.96 5.10 7.26
CA GLY A 48 3.31 4.27 8.42
C GLY A 48 3.11 2.77 8.22
N ALA A 49 3.11 2.29 6.98
CA ALA A 49 3.07 0.86 6.68
C ALA A 49 4.25 0.12 7.30
N THR A 50 3.95 -1.01 7.91
CA THR A 50 4.91 -1.94 8.48
C THR A 50 4.88 -3.26 7.72
N LYS A 51 5.96 -4.02 7.92
CA LYS A 51 6.14 -5.36 7.35
C LYS A 51 5.39 -6.41 8.16
#